data_AF-A0A1B6J2P3-F1
#
_entry.id   AF-A0A1B6J2P3-F1
#
_cell.length_a   1.000
_cell.length_b   1.000
_cell.length_c   1.000
_cell.angle_alpha   90.00
_cell.angle_beta   90.00
_cell.angle_gamma   90.00
#
_symmetry.space_group_name_H-M   'P 1'
#
loop_
_entity.id
_entity.type
_entity.pdbx_description
1 polymer ?
#
loop_
_entity_poly.entity_id
_entity_poly.type
_entity_poly.pdbx_seq_one_letter_code
_entity_poly.pdbx_strand_id
1 'polypeptide(L)'
;GPTPGMIGYGMAKAAVHQLTKSLSGENSGLPANSLAVSILPVTLDTPMNRKWMADADKSTWTPLEFVADLFFRWSQGQDRPPNGSLVHLVTKNNQTELVYV
;
A
#
# COMPACT_ATOMS: atom_id res chain seq x y z
N GLY A 1 8.78 3.33 9.59
CA GLY A 1 9.56 4.08 10.60
C GLY A 1 8.65 4.55 11.73
N PRO A 2 9.20 5.15 12.79
CA PRO A 2 8.41 5.69 13.91
C PRO A 2 7.57 6.90 13.49
N THR A 3 6.44 7.12 14.15
CA THR A 3 5.46 8.18 13.81
C THR A 3 5.13 9.07 15.03
N PRO A 4 6.11 9.76 15.63
CA PRO A 4 5.90 10.49 16.89
C PRO A 4 4.86 11.61 16.78
N GLY A 5 4.71 12.25 15.61
CA GLY A 5 3.70 13.28 15.37
C GLY A 5 2.30 12.75 15.03
N MET A 6 2.13 11.42 14.91
CA MET A 6 0.88 10.79 14.49
C MET A 6 0.72 9.40 15.13
N ILE A 7 0.83 9.33 16.46
CA ILE A 7 0.88 8.07 17.23
C ILE A 7 -0.30 7.14 16.91
N GLY A 8 -1.53 7.68 16.94
CA GLY A 8 -2.73 6.88 16.64
C GLY A 8 -2.71 6.30 15.23
N TYR A 9 -2.24 7.08 14.24
CA TYR A 9 -2.07 6.63 12.87
C TYR A 9 -1.03 5.51 12.76
N GLY A 10 0.14 5.69 13.36
CA GLY A 10 1.21 4.68 13.33
C GLY A 10 0.80 3.38 14.00
N MET A 11 0.15 3.44 15.16
CA MET A 11 -0.36 2.27 15.87
C MET A 11 -1.38 1.51 15.02
N ALA A 12 -2.36 2.21 14.43
CA ALA A 12 -3.36 1.60 13.57
C ALA A 12 -2.72 0.92 12.34
N LYS A 13 -1.77 1.58 11.67
CA LYS A 13 -1.08 1.00 10.51
C LYS A 13 -0.20 -0.18 10.88
N ALA A 14 0.55 -0.10 11.98
CA ALA A 14 1.36 -1.21 12.46
C ALA A 14 0.53 -2.47 12.76
N ALA A 15 -0.66 -2.31 13.36
CA ALA A 15 -1.58 -3.41 13.59
C ALA A 15 -2.06 -4.05 12.28
N VAL A 16 -2.37 -3.25 11.24
CA VAL A 16 -2.75 -3.78 9.92
C VAL A 16 -1.59 -4.51 9.24
N HIS A 17 -0.36 -4.03 9.40
CA HIS A 17 0.82 -4.71 8.85
C HIS A 17 1.02 -6.09 9.50
N GLN A 18 0.91 -6.17 10.83
CA GLN A 18 0.95 -7.44 11.54
C GLN A 18 -0.19 -8.35 11.08
N LEU A 19 -1.42 -7.83 11.00
CA LEU A 19 -2.59 -8.59 10.59
C LEU A 19 -2.38 -9.22 9.21
N THR A 20 -1.79 -8.48 8.26
CA THR A 20 -1.47 -8.98 6.92
C THR A 20 -0.55 -10.21 6.98
N LYS A 21 0.49 -10.18 7.82
CA LYS A 21 1.39 -11.33 8.02
C LYS A 21 0.66 -12.50 8.65
N SER A 22 -0.16 -12.26 9.68
CA SER A 22 -0.95 -13.31 10.34
C SER A 22 -1.93 -13.99 9.37
N LEU A 23 -2.60 -13.22 8.52
CA LEU A 23 -3.53 -13.74 7.51
C LEU A 23 -2.84 -14.59 6.44
N SER A 24 -1.57 -14.33 6.16
CA SER A 24 -0.79 -15.12 5.19
C SER A 24 -0.24 -16.44 5.73
N GLY A 25 -0.27 -16.64 7.05
CA GLY A 25 0.23 -17.84 7.71
C GLY A 25 -0.70 -19.05 7.56
N GLU A 26 -0.18 -20.24 7.88
CA GLU A 26 -0.97 -21.46 7.92
C GLU A 26 -2.08 -21.37 8.98
N ASN A 27 -3.22 -22.01 8.71
CA ASN A 27 -4.39 -22.03 9.60
C ASN A 27 -4.95 -20.64 9.95
N SER A 28 -4.68 -19.60 9.14
CA SER A 28 -5.20 -18.24 9.37
C SER A 28 -6.71 -18.11 9.20
N GLY A 29 -7.35 -19.10 8.58
CA GLY A 29 -8.77 -19.10 8.24
C GLY A 29 -9.09 -18.57 6.84
N LEU A 30 -8.11 -18.07 6.08
CA LEU A 30 -8.32 -17.73 4.67
C LEU A 30 -8.41 -18.98 3.79
N PRO A 31 -9.22 -18.96 2.71
CA PRO A 31 -9.28 -20.06 1.76
C PRO A 31 -7.93 -20.36 1.12
N ALA A 32 -7.72 -21.61 0.70
CA ALA A 32 -6.53 -22.01 -0.04
C ALA A 32 -6.31 -21.12 -1.27
N ASN A 33 -5.04 -20.81 -1.57
CA ASN A 33 -4.62 -19.94 -2.69
C ASN A 33 -5.10 -18.48 -2.62
N SER A 34 -5.59 -18.02 -1.46
CA SER A 34 -5.87 -16.60 -1.23
C SER A 34 -4.58 -15.78 -1.09
N LEU A 35 -4.68 -14.48 -1.38
CA LEU A 35 -3.59 -13.52 -1.20
C LEU A 35 -3.99 -12.47 -0.14
N ALA A 36 -3.27 -12.45 0.97
CA ALA A 36 -3.29 -11.35 1.93
C ALA A 36 -2.10 -10.43 1.63
N VAL A 37 -2.37 -9.17 1.27
CA VAL A 37 -1.36 -8.18 0.92
C VAL A 37 -1.80 -6.81 1.43
N SER A 38 -0.85 -6.00 1.88
CA SER A 38 -1.09 -4.59 2.20
C SER A 38 -0.28 -3.70 1.27
N ILE A 39 -0.93 -2.68 0.69
CA ILE A 39 -0.24 -1.58 0.02
C ILE A 39 0.04 -0.45 1.01
N LEU A 40 1.24 0.10 0.95
CA LEU A 40 1.76 1.13 1.84
C LEU A 40 2.10 2.37 0.99
N PRO A 41 1.09 3.12 0.50
CA PRO A 41 1.32 4.34 -0.26
C PRO A 41 1.89 5.45 0.62
N VAL A 42 2.78 6.26 0.05
CA VAL A 42 3.29 7.47 0.71
C VAL A 42 2.27 8.60 0.62
N THR A 43 1.87 9.00 -0.58
CA THR A 43 0.82 9.99 -0.81
C THR A 43 0.10 9.67 -2.10
N LEU A 44 -1.22 9.53 -2.02
CA LEU A 44 -2.07 9.32 -3.19
C LEU A 44 -2.46 10.66 -3.81
N ASP A 45 -2.53 10.71 -5.13
CA ASP A 45 -2.99 11.88 -5.86
C ASP A 45 -4.52 11.97 -5.81
N THR A 46 -5.04 12.67 -4.81
CA THR A 46 -6.49 12.83 -4.60
C THR A 46 -6.90 14.31 -4.71
N PRO A 47 -8.16 14.61 -5.10
CA PRO A 47 -8.65 15.99 -5.12
C PRO A 47 -8.49 16.71 -3.77
N MET A 48 -8.69 15.98 -2.66
CA MET A 48 -8.55 16.52 -1.32
C MET A 48 -7.09 16.87 -0.98
N ASN A 49 -6.15 15.98 -1.32
CA ASN A 49 -4.72 16.26 -1.16
C ASN A 49 -4.29 17.45 -2.00
N ARG A 50 -4.73 17.53 -3.27
CA ARG A 50 -4.44 18.68 -4.14
C ARG A 50 -4.95 20.00 -3.56
N LYS A 51 -6.14 19.99 -2.95
CA LYS A 51 -6.74 21.18 -2.33
C LYS A 51 -5.96 21.67 -1.11
N TRP A 52 -5.57 20.76 -0.20
CA TRP A 52 -4.99 21.14 1.09
C TRP A 52 -3.45 21.16 1.10
N MET A 53 -2.81 20.53 0.11
CA MET A 53 -1.36 20.54 -0.09
C MET A 53 -1.02 21.19 -1.45
N ALA A 54 -1.56 22.39 -1.67
CA ALA A 54 -1.49 23.10 -2.95
C ALA A 54 -0.06 23.38 -3.42
N ASP A 55 0.92 23.48 -2.51
CA ASP A 55 2.33 23.79 -2.84
C ASP A 55 3.25 22.56 -2.86
N ALA A 56 2.76 21.36 -2.53
CA ALA A 56 3.57 20.15 -2.52
C ALA A 56 4.02 19.71 -3.91
N ASP A 57 5.11 18.95 -4.03
CA ASP A 57 5.52 18.38 -5.31
C ASP A 57 4.66 17.16 -5.69
N LYS A 58 3.76 17.34 -6.66
CA LYS A 58 2.83 16.29 -7.12
C LYS A 58 3.53 15.21 -7.95
N SER A 59 4.76 15.44 -8.41
CA SER A 59 5.54 14.40 -9.09
C SER A 59 5.94 13.24 -8.17
N THR A 60 5.72 13.41 -6.87
CA THR A 60 5.94 12.38 -5.83
C THR A 60 4.66 11.68 -5.39
N TRP A 61 3.50 12.00 -5.98
CA TRP A 61 2.21 11.46 -5.58
C TRP A 61 1.80 10.32 -6.50
N THR A 62 1.34 9.22 -5.92
CA THR A 62 0.93 8.03 -6.67
C THR A 62 -0.44 8.26 -7.33
N PRO A 63 -0.55 8.15 -8.66
CA PRO A 63 -1.83 8.22 -9.36
C PRO A 63 -2.78 7.10 -8.92
N LEU A 64 -4.09 7.39 -8.90
CA LEU A 64 -5.09 6.39 -8.48
C LEU A 64 -5.25 5.28 -9.53
N GLU A 65 -5.05 5.62 -10.80
CA GLU A 65 -5.09 4.70 -11.94
C GLU A 65 -4.01 3.63 -11.79
N PHE A 66 -2.81 3.99 -11.32
CA PHE A 66 -1.74 3.02 -11.04
C PHE A 66 -2.18 1.98 -9.99
N VAL A 67 -2.87 2.42 -8.93
CA VAL A 67 -3.36 1.53 -7.87
C VAL A 67 -4.47 0.63 -8.40
N ALA A 68 -5.39 1.17 -9.20
CA ALA A 68 -6.46 0.40 -9.82
C ALA A 68 -5.91 -0.69 -10.75
N ASP A 69 -4.95 -0.35 -11.62
CA ASP A 69 -4.30 -1.30 -12.54
C ASP A 69 -3.52 -2.38 -11.80
N LEU A 70 -2.87 -2.02 -10.70
CA LEU A 70 -2.17 -2.98 -9.82
C LEU A 70 -3.15 -4.02 -9.25
N PHE A 71 -4.27 -3.56 -8.70
CA PHE A 71 -5.30 -4.44 -8.15
C PHE A 71 -5.96 -5.29 -9.23
N PHE A 72 -6.20 -4.71 -10.41
CA PHE A 72 -6.75 -5.46 -11.54
C PHE A 72 -5.82 -6.62 -11.92
N ARG A 73 -4.53 -6.38 -12.13
CA ARG A 73 -3.55 -7.45 -12.43
C ARG A 73 -3.50 -8.52 -11.34
N TRP A 74 -3.42 -8.11 -10.07
CA TRP A 74 -3.40 -9.06 -8.95
C TRP A 74 -4.68 -9.91 -8.89
N SER A 75 -5.84 -9.33 -9.16
CA SER A 75 -7.10 -10.07 -9.21
C SER A 75 -7.07 -11.18 -10.28
N GLN A 76 -6.42 -10.92 -11.41
CA GLN A 76 -6.24 -11.86 -12.52
C GLN A 76 -5.09 -12.87 -12.31
N GLY A 77 -4.43 -12.85 -11.15
CA GLY A 77 -3.29 -13.73 -10.89
C GLY A 77 -1.96 -13.27 -11.48
N GLN A 78 -1.92 -12.09 -12.10
CA GLN A 78 -0.73 -11.54 -12.72
C GLN A 78 0.08 -10.73 -11.71
N ASP A 79 1.41 -10.87 -11.76
CA ASP A 79 2.36 -10.12 -10.93
C ASP A 79 2.00 -10.07 -9.44
N ARG A 80 1.38 -11.14 -8.93
CA ARG A 80 1.00 -11.23 -7.52
C ARG A 80 2.27 -11.21 -6.67
N PRO A 81 2.34 -10.38 -5.63
CA PRO A 81 3.44 -10.42 -4.70
C PRO A 81 3.36 -11.70 -3.85
N PRO A 82 4.45 -12.07 -3.16
CA PRO A 82 4.40 -13.13 -2.16
C PRO A 82 3.27 -12.90 -1.14
N ASN A 83 2.63 -13.96 -0.69
CA ASN A 83 1.57 -13.85 0.31
C ASN A 83 2.12 -13.23 1.61
N GLY A 84 1.37 -12.31 2.21
CA GLY A 84 1.80 -11.54 3.38
C GLY A 84 2.69 -10.34 3.07
N SER A 85 2.88 -9.98 1.80
CA SER A 85 3.74 -8.84 1.44
C SER A 85 3.19 -7.51 1.97
N LEU A 86 4.13 -6.66 2.43
CA LEU A 86 3.90 -5.24 2.64
C LEU A 86 4.56 -4.52 1.46
N VAL A 87 3.75 -3.92 0.59
CA VAL A 87 4.22 -3.34 -0.68
C VAL A 87 4.18 -1.82 -0.58
N HIS A 88 5.34 -1.18 -0.48
CA HIS A 88 5.47 0.26 -0.55
C HIS A 88 5.25 0.74 -1.98
N LEU A 89 4.40 1.76 -2.14
CA LEU A 89 4.18 2.45 -3.41
C LEU A 89 4.93 3.78 -3.32
N VAL A 90 6.06 3.86 -4.01
CA VAL A 90 6.95 5.02 -3.97
C VAL A 90 6.93 5.69 -5.33
N THR A 91 6.44 6.92 -5.39
CA THR A 91 6.44 7.71 -6.62
C THR A 91 7.54 8.76 -6.57
N LYS A 92 8.38 8.81 -7.61
CA LYS A 92 9.39 9.85 -7.83
C LYS A 92 9.38 10.22 -9.31
N ASN A 93 9.44 11.51 -9.64
CA ASN A 93 9.43 11.99 -11.01
C ASN A 93 8.28 11.40 -11.86
N ASN A 94 7.07 11.30 -11.27
CA ASN A 94 5.86 10.70 -11.85
C ASN A 94 5.94 9.19 -12.16
N GLN A 95 6.97 8.49 -11.68
CA GLN A 95 7.10 7.05 -11.84
C GLN A 95 6.92 6.36 -10.49
N THR A 96 6.02 5.39 -10.44
CA THR A 96 5.72 4.63 -9.22
C THR A 96 6.41 3.27 -9.26
N GLU A 97 7.21 3.00 -8.24
CA GLU A 97 7.89 1.74 -8.01
C GLU A 97 7.27 0.99 -6.83
N LEU A 98 7.29 -0.34 -6.90
CA LEU A 98 6.87 -1.23 -5.81
C LEU A 98 8.12 -1.69 -5.04
N VAL A 99 8.16 -1.43 -3.73
CA VAL A 99 9.24 -1.87 -2.85
C VAL A 99 8.66 -2.80 -1.79
N TYR A 100 9.24 -3.99 -1.63
CA TYR A 100 8.75 -5.03 -0.72
C TYR A 100 9.44 -4.93 0.64
N VAL A 101 8.66 -5.06 1.73
CA VAL A 101 9.13 -4.95 3.13
C VAL A 101 8.63 -6.10 4.01
#